data_AF-A0AAU2HA94-F1
#
_entry.id   AF-A0AAU2HA94-F1
#
_cell.length_a   1.000
_cell.length_b   1.000
_cell.length_c   1.000
_cell.angle_alpha   90.00
_cell.angle_beta   90.00
_cell.angle_gamma   90.00
#
_symmetry.space_group_name_H-M   'P 1'
#
loop_
_entity.id
_entity.type
_entity.pdbx_description
1 polymer ?
#
loop_
_entity_poly.entity_id
_entity_poly.type
_entity_poly.pdbx_seq_one_letter_code
_entity_poly.pdbx_strand_id
1 'polypeptide(L)'
;MNVVRTTPPRPLDVAAVFPQLAPLARTATRLHPRRGAPSLHDSSIGGPLLWPADEPWPHCDLPHEGGGYALAELRLQQRIRASEAVHPDGEPHVPQYTSEEQAVLERLNSDDTWHDDTWLAGPVAMLPLAQLYARDIPTLRPPGQAGADLLQVLWCPFDHPPEKYMPRTVLVWRSAAAVTEILTSPPEPPLVVEEYVPEPCVVAPEQVTEYPSPMELSKELRERIGNWSTWQAADAGVDSVYAPYPDSFYGSHLSVAPGWKVGGWPMWGYTDPAPQSCPACDTEMDPLLTIDTFEWDSSNRSWIPYEDQAAASSPDSRYRDLRQPTAVQIGSGYKQQIYICPAAPEHPHTELMQ
;
A
#
# COMPACT_ATOMS: atom_id res chain seq x y z
N MET A 1 -9.67 1.06 -19.94
CA MET A 1 -8.37 1.47 -20.51
C MET A 1 -7.31 0.85 -19.65
N ASN A 2 -6.39 0.04 -20.18
CA ASN A 2 -5.29 -0.49 -19.37
C ASN A 2 -4.41 0.69 -18.96
N VAL A 3 -4.46 1.05 -17.68
CA VAL A 3 -3.57 2.07 -17.13
C VAL A 3 -2.19 1.43 -17.07
N VAL A 4 -1.25 1.95 -17.86
CA VAL A 4 0.15 1.51 -17.82
C VAL A 4 0.92 2.53 -16.99
N ARG A 5 1.77 2.04 -16.10
CA ARG A 5 2.74 2.83 -15.37
C ARG A 5 4.09 2.16 -15.49
N THR A 6 5.08 2.91 -15.94
CA THR A 6 6.41 2.37 -16.19
C THR A 6 7.44 3.18 -15.44
N THR A 7 8.07 2.51 -14.49
CA THR A 7 9.20 3.03 -13.74
C THR A 7 10.41 3.15 -14.68
N PRO A 8 11.14 4.28 -14.66
CA PRO A 8 12.40 4.40 -15.40
C PRO A 8 13.39 3.28 -15.04
N PRO A 9 14.25 2.86 -15.99
CA PRO A 9 15.39 2.01 -15.68
C PRO A 9 16.16 2.55 -14.47
N ARG A 10 16.68 1.65 -13.64
CA ARG A 10 17.55 2.07 -12.53
C ARG A 10 18.72 2.87 -13.11
N PRO A 11 19.16 3.96 -12.46
CA PRO A 11 20.22 4.82 -13.00
C PRO A 11 21.54 4.09 -13.20
N LEU A 12 21.70 2.92 -12.56
CA LEU A 12 22.85 2.05 -12.65
C LEU A 12 22.43 0.59 -12.46
N ASP A 13 23.07 -0.34 -13.16
CA ASP A 13 23.07 -1.76 -12.80
C ASP A 13 23.96 -1.97 -11.57
N VAL A 14 23.35 -1.97 -10.38
CA VAL A 14 24.07 -2.08 -9.12
C VAL A 14 24.80 -3.41 -8.96
N ALA A 15 24.32 -4.50 -9.58
CA ALA A 15 24.94 -5.81 -9.51
C ALA A 15 26.22 -5.87 -10.35
N ALA A 16 26.37 -5.02 -11.38
CA ALA A 16 27.63 -4.89 -12.11
C ALA A 16 28.74 -4.26 -11.25
N VAL A 17 28.39 -3.34 -10.35
CA VAL A 17 29.34 -2.69 -9.42
C VAL A 17 29.58 -3.55 -8.18
N PHE A 18 28.53 -4.19 -7.67
CA PHE A 18 28.57 -5.07 -6.50
C PHE A 18 28.00 -6.44 -6.85
N PRO A 19 28.80 -7.35 -7.44
CA PRO A 19 28.32 -8.67 -7.87
C PRO A 19 27.68 -9.52 -6.77
N GLN A 20 28.00 -9.25 -5.49
CA GLN A 20 27.38 -9.90 -4.33
C GLN A 20 25.88 -9.60 -4.20
N LEU A 21 25.36 -8.55 -4.85
CA LEU A 21 23.93 -8.25 -4.87
C LEU A 21 23.15 -9.13 -5.85
N ALA A 22 23.79 -9.64 -6.91
CA ALA A 22 23.12 -10.46 -7.93
C ALA A 22 22.30 -11.64 -7.35
N PRO A 23 22.81 -12.47 -6.43
CA PRO A 23 22.02 -13.55 -5.83
C PRO A 23 20.92 -13.06 -4.87
N LEU A 24 20.92 -11.78 -4.51
CA LEU A 24 19.92 -11.16 -3.62
C LEU A 24 18.80 -10.46 -4.40
N ALA A 25 18.85 -10.47 -5.74
CA ALA A 25 17.79 -9.89 -6.56
C ALA A 25 16.46 -10.61 -6.30
N ARG A 26 15.41 -9.85 -5.97
CA ARG A 26 14.03 -10.35 -5.89
C ARG A 26 13.13 -9.58 -6.85
N THR A 27 12.15 -10.28 -7.43
CA THR A 27 11.09 -9.63 -8.20
C THR A 27 9.99 -9.15 -7.26
N ALA A 28 9.61 -7.87 -7.39
CA ALA A 28 8.43 -7.30 -6.77
C ALA A 28 7.45 -6.86 -7.86
N THR A 29 6.16 -6.77 -7.54
CA THR A 29 5.18 -6.11 -8.41
C THR A 29 4.69 -4.83 -7.73
N ARG A 30 5.05 -3.68 -8.29
CA ARG A 30 4.50 -2.37 -7.88
C ARG A 30 3.07 -2.26 -8.39
N LEU A 31 2.16 -1.75 -7.57
CA LEU A 31 0.73 -1.69 -7.89
C LEU A 31 0.31 -0.37 -8.54
N HIS A 32 1.02 0.73 -8.29
CA HIS A 32 0.73 2.04 -8.87
C HIS A 32 -0.76 2.46 -8.81
N PRO A 33 -1.41 2.46 -7.63
CA PRO A 33 -2.81 2.84 -7.48
C PRO A 33 -3.15 4.19 -8.11
N ARG A 34 -4.25 4.30 -8.85
CA ARG A 34 -4.78 5.59 -9.32
C ARG A 34 -6.27 5.64 -9.06
N ARG A 35 -6.74 6.77 -8.50
CA ARG A 35 -8.16 6.99 -8.21
C ARG A 35 -9.01 6.70 -9.45
N GLY A 36 -10.11 5.99 -9.25
CA GLY A 36 -10.98 5.55 -10.34
C GLY A 36 -12.19 4.79 -9.82
N ALA A 37 -12.91 4.13 -10.73
CA ALA A 37 -14.08 3.32 -10.40
C ALA A 37 -13.81 1.84 -10.74
N PRO A 38 -13.04 1.12 -9.92
CA PRO A 38 -12.77 -0.30 -10.15
C PRO A 38 -14.03 -1.15 -10.02
N SER A 39 -14.11 -2.22 -10.80
CA SER A 39 -15.15 -3.24 -10.70
C SER A 39 -14.71 -4.41 -9.82
N LEU A 40 -15.66 -5.29 -9.50
CA LEU A 40 -15.43 -6.56 -8.81
C LEU A 40 -14.47 -7.50 -9.57
N HIS A 41 -14.24 -7.26 -10.87
CA HIS A 41 -13.38 -8.08 -11.72
C HIS A 41 -12.00 -7.46 -11.94
N ASP A 42 -11.74 -6.30 -11.34
CA ASP A 42 -10.43 -5.65 -11.42
C ASP A 42 -9.62 -5.94 -10.16
N SER A 43 -8.30 -6.06 -10.35
CA SER A 43 -7.39 -5.82 -9.24
C SER A 43 -7.52 -4.34 -8.83
N SER A 44 -7.72 -4.07 -7.54
CA SER A 44 -8.03 -2.73 -7.04
C SER A 44 -7.69 -2.55 -5.57
N ILE A 45 -7.60 -1.28 -5.16
CA ILE A 45 -7.47 -0.84 -3.77
C ILE A 45 -8.71 0.02 -3.45
N GLY A 46 -9.34 -0.17 -2.30
CA GLY A 46 -10.59 0.50 -1.91
C GLY A 46 -11.78 0.22 -2.82
N GLY A 47 -11.66 -0.73 -3.75
CA GLY A 47 -12.70 -1.16 -4.66
C GLY A 47 -13.64 -2.22 -4.05
N PRO A 48 -14.71 -2.58 -4.77
CA PRO A 48 -15.63 -3.62 -4.31
C PRO A 48 -14.97 -5.00 -4.36
N LEU A 49 -15.28 -5.87 -3.38
CA LEU A 49 -14.78 -7.25 -3.33
C LEU A 49 -15.76 -8.23 -3.98
N LEU A 50 -15.25 -9.15 -4.79
CA LEU A 50 -15.96 -10.34 -5.27
C LEU A 50 -16.20 -11.30 -4.10
N TRP A 51 -17.20 -10.97 -3.27
CA TRP A 51 -17.52 -11.70 -2.04
C TRP A 51 -18.79 -12.56 -2.24
N PRO A 52 -18.78 -13.85 -1.90
CA PRO A 52 -19.96 -14.70 -2.00
C PRO A 52 -21.09 -14.27 -1.07
N ALA A 53 -22.33 -14.36 -1.52
CA ALA A 53 -23.51 -13.98 -0.74
C ALA A 53 -23.74 -14.89 0.49
N ASP A 54 -23.25 -16.12 0.46
CA ASP A 54 -23.41 -17.13 1.51
C ASP A 54 -22.25 -17.17 2.52
N GLU A 55 -21.17 -16.43 2.28
CA GLU A 55 -20.04 -16.34 3.20
C GLU A 55 -20.16 -15.16 4.16
N PRO A 56 -19.97 -15.36 5.48
CA PRO A 56 -20.07 -14.29 6.45
C PRO A 56 -18.96 -13.25 6.24
N TRP A 57 -19.32 -11.98 6.34
CA TRP A 57 -18.36 -10.88 6.27
C TRP A 57 -17.42 -10.89 7.49
N PRO A 58 -16.10 -10.68 7.34
CA PRO A 58 -15.17 -10.64 8.47
C PRO A 58 -15.46 -9.47 9.42
N HIS A 59 -15.38 -9.74 10.73
CA HIS A 59 -15.52 -8.72 11.77
C HIS A 59 -14.30 -8.72 12.70
N CYS A 60 -13.99 -7.57 13.27
CA CYS A 60 -13.01 -7.41 14.34
C CYS A 60 -13.72 -7.41 15.69
N ASP A 61 -13.40 -8.40 16.54
CA ASP A 61 -13.96 -8.54 17.89
C ASP A 61 -13.11 -7.88 18.98
N LEU A 62 -12.01 -7.20 18.60
CA LEU A 62 -11.12 -6.55 19.55
C LEU A 62 -11.74 -5.27 20.12
N PRO A 63 -11.26 -4.77 21.27
CA PRO A 63 -11.61 -3.43 21.73
C PRO A 63 -11.16 -2.37 20.72
N HIS A 64 -12.01 -1.38 20.48
CA HIS A 64 -11.73 -0.23 19.62
C HIS A 64 -11.80 1.04 20.47
N GLU A 65 -10.69 1.77 20.55
CA GLU A 65 -10.69 3.08 21.18
C GLU A 65 -11.66 4.00 20.45
N GLY A 66 -12.36 4.83 21.23
CA GLY A 66 -13.35 5.77 20.72
C GLY A 66 -12.73 6.85 19.84
N GLY A 67 -13.55 7.41 18.96
CA GLY A 67 -13.17 8.45 18.02
C GLY A 67 -13.16 7.93 16.59
N GLY A 68 -13.66 8.74 15.66
CA GLY A 68 -13.74 8.40 14.25
C GLY A 68 -14.87 9.13 13.54
N TYR A 69 -14.85 9.06 12.22
CA TYR A 69 -15.83 9.66 11.35
C TYR A 69 -16.91 8.65 10.98
N ALA A 70 -18.12 9.13 10.70
CA ALA A 70 -19.14 8.29 10.09
C ALA A 70 -18.68 7.87 8.68
N LEU A 71 -18.56 6.56 8.42
CA LEU A 71 -18.09 6.07 7.12
C LEU A 71 -18.97 6.58 5.96
N ALA A 72 -20.28 6.69 6.19
CA ALA A 72 -21.22 7.20 5.21
C ALA A 72 -20.91 8.65 4.78
N GLU A 73 -20.45 9.48 5.71
CA GLU A 73 -20.06 10.87 5.45
C GLU A 73 -18.75 10.94 4.66
N LEU A 74 -17.73 10.16 5.04
CA LEU A 74 -16.48 10.07 4.28
C LEU A 74 -16.73 9.57 2.85
N ARG A 75 -17.56 8.54 2.67
CA ARG A 75 -17.92 8.04 1.34
C ARG A 75 -18.71 9.07 0.52
N LEU A 76 -19.50 9.94 1.15
CA LEU A 76 -20.13 11.07 0.45
C LEU A 76 -19.08 12.06 -0.04
N GLN A 77 -18.12 12.42 0.81
CA GLN A 77 -17.01 13.29 0.43
C GLN A 77 -16.18 12.69 -0.73
N GLN A 78 -15.88 11.39 -0.71
CA GLN A 78 -15.18 10.69 -1.80
C GLN A 78 -15.97 10.78 -3.12
N ARG A 79 -17.29 10.55 -3.10
CA ARG A 79 -18.15 10.68 -4.30
C ARG A 79 -18.15 12.09 -4.86
N ILE A 80 -18.20 13.10 -3.99
CA ILE A 80 -18.13 14.51 -4.39
C ILE A 80 -16.79 14.79 -5.07
N ARG A 81 -15.66 14.46 -4.44
CA ARG A 81 -14.31 14.63 -5.00
C ARG A 81 -14.16 13.91 -6.34
N ALA A 82 -14.67 12.69 -6.45
CA ALA A 82 -14.64 11.92 -7.69
C ALA A 82 -15.45 12.61 -8.81
N SER A 83 -16.61 13.18 -8.49
CA SER A 83 -17.41 13.95 -9.45
C SER A 83 -16.71 15.23 -9.92
N GLU A 84 -16.05 15.94 -9.01
CA GLU A 84 -15.29 17.16 -9.35
C GLU A 84 -14.10 16.84 -10.28
N ALA A 85 -13.41 15.71 -10.05
CA ALA A 85 -12.27 15.29 -10.85
C ALA A 85 -12.59 15.00 -12.33
N VAL A 86 -13.86 14.71 -12.66
CA VAL A 86 -14.33 14.47 -14.04
C VAL A 86 -14.44 15.78 -14.85
N HIS A 87 -14.38 16.94 -14.20
CA HIS A 87 -14.51 18.27 -14.82
C HIS A 87 -13.25 19.14 -14.64
N PRO A 88 -12.07 18.76 -15.19
CA PRO A 88 -10.79 19.42 -14.91
C PRO A 88 -10.59 20.79 -15.58
N ASP A 89 -11.37 21.14 -16.61
CA ASP A 89 -11.17 22.33 -17.47
C ASP A 89 -11.78 23.64 -16.93
N GLY A 90 -12.18 23.69 -15.65
CA GLY A 90 -12.29 24.97 -14.94
C GLY A 90 -13.45 25.89 -15.35
N GLU A 91 -14.50 25.40 -16.02
CA GLU A 91 -15.81 25.98 -15.77
C GLU A 91 -16.17 25.56 -14.35
N PRO A 92 -16.28 26.47 -13.37
CA PRO A 92 -16.76 26.12 -12.06
C PRO A 92 -18.24 25.79 -12.24
N HIS A 93 -18.55 24.55 -12.62
CA HIS A 93 -19.72 23.96 -12.01
C HIS A 93 -19.34 23.86 -10.54
N VAL A 94 -19.54 24.96 -9.80
CA VAL A 94 -19.75 24.87 -8.36
C VAL A 94 -20.84 23.82 -8.28
N PRO A 95 -20.55 22.59 -7.84
CA PRO A 95 -21.62 21.65 -7.61
C PRO A 95 -22.51 22.42 -6.64
N GLN A 96 -23.77 22.68 -7.00
CA GLN A 96 -24.69 23.23 -6.03
C GLN A 96 -24.90 22.10 -5.04
N TYR A 97 -23.99 22.00 -4.06
CA TYR A 97 -24.09 21.08 -2.97
C TYR A 97 -25.47 21.29 -2.39
N THR A 98 -26.20 20.19 -2.26
CA THR A 98 -27.40 20.21 -1.46
C THR A 98 -27.01 20.72 -0.07
N SER A 99 -27.95 21.38 0.61
CA SER A 99 -27.67 21.86 1.98
C SER A 99 -27.25 20.72 2.92
N GLU A 100 -27.67 19.49 2.63
CA GLU A 100 -27.25 18.28 3.33
C GLU A 100 -25.77 17.93 3.07
N GLU A 101 -25.35 17.89 1.79
CA GLU A 101 -23.94 17.66 1.42
C GLU A 101 -23.03 18.72 2.02
N GLN A 102 -23.44 19.99 1.93
CA GLN A 102 -22.66 21.08 2.50
C GLN A 102 -22.51 20.95 4.02
N ALA A 103 -23.60 20.59 4.73
CA ALA A 103 -23.54 20.36 6.17
C ALA A 103 -22.63 19.18 6.55
N VAL A 104 -22.58 18.11 5.74
CA VAL A 104 -21.64 16.99 5.94
C VAL A 104 -20.19 17.46 5.76
N LEU A 105 -19.91 18.17 4.67
CA LEU A 105 -18.55 18.67 4.39
C LEU A 105 -18.07 19.66 5.47
N GLU A 106 -18.96 20.53 5.96
CA GLU A 106 -18.66 21.44 7.06
C GLU A 106 -18.35 20.69 8.36
N ARG A 107 -19.07 19.59 8.66
CA ARG A 107 -18.77 18.74 9.82
C ARG A 107 -17.41 18.04 9.70
N LEU A 108 -17.13 17.43 8.54
CA LEU A 108 -15.85 16.74 8.29
C LEU A 108 -14.66 17.70 8.39
N ASN A 109 -14.84 18.96 7.97
CA ASN A 109 -13.80 19.99 8.07
C ASN A 109 -13.72 20.67 9.45
N SER A 110 -14.61 20.33 10.38
CA SER A 110 -14.60 20.90 11.73
C SER A 110 -13.68 20.10 12.66
N ASP A 111 -12.82 20.81 13.39
CA ASP A 111 -11.94 20.24 14.42
C ASP A 111 -12.74 19.63 15.61
N ASP A 112 -14.06 19.88 15.68
CA ASP A 112 -14.97 19.44 16.73
C ASP A 112 -15.28 17.93 16.71
N THR A 113 -14.84 17.19 15.68
CA THR A 113 -15.13 15.76 15.49
C THR A 113 -14.12 14.82 16.16
N TRP A 114 -12.96 15.34 16.58
CA TRP A 114 -11.98 14.56 17.32
C TRP A 114 -12.22 14.69 18.83
N HIS A 115 -11.99 13.59 19.56
CA HIS A 115 -12.11 13.41 21.03
C HIS A 115 -13.47 12.96 21.58
N ASP A 116 -14.03 11.86 21.05
CA ASP A 116 -14.92 11.02 21.84
C ASP A 116 -14.18 9.76 22.30
N ASP A 117 -13.67 9.76 23.53
CA ASP A 117 -12.93 8.63 24.13
C ASP A 117 -13.84 7.41 24.46
N THR A 118 -15.08 7.36 23.97
CA THR A 118 -15.95 6.21 24.20
C THR A 118 -15.60 5.01 23.34
N TRP A 119 -15.14 3.96 24.00
CA TRP A 119 -14.91 2.64 23.41
C TRP A 119 -16.14 2.13 22.66
N LEU A 120 -15.96 1.76 21.39
CA LEU A 120 -17.02 1.14 20.61
C LEU A 120 -17.22 -0.31 21.09
N ALA A 121 -18.41 -0.58 21.60
CA ALA A 121 -18.78 -1.92 22.06
C ALA A 121 -19.28 -2.78 20.89
N GLY A 122 -18.67 -3.96 20.73
CA GLY A 122 -19.12 -5.00 19.81
C GLY A 122 -18.25 -5.17 18.55
N PRO A 123 -18.56 -6.20 17.73
CA PRO A 123 -17.82 -6.50 16.52
C PRO A 123 -17.92 -5.39 15.48
N VAL A 124 -16.79 -4.99 14.90
CA VAL A 124 -16.72 -3.99 13.82
C VAL A 124 -16.52 -4.71 12.48
N ALA A 125 -17.38 -4.43 11.49
CA ALA A 125 -17.22 -4.97 10.15
C ALA A 125 -15.89 -4.50 9.54
N MET A 126 -15.08 -5.44 9.03
CA MET A 126 -13.79 -5.11 8.42
C MET A 126 -14.01 -4.32 7.11
N LEU A 127 -13.20 -3.28 6.85
CA LEU A 127 -13.24 -2.55 5.59
C LEU A 127 -12.54 -3.34 4.48
N PRO A 128 -13.08 -3.32 3.24
CA PRO A 128 -12.36 -3.83 2.08
C PRO A 128 -11.16 -2.94 1.77
N LEU A 129 -9.96 -3.50 1.78
CA LEU A 129 -8.73 -2.75 1.49
C LEU A 129 -8.25 -2.99 0.06
N ALA A 130 -8.08 -4.26 -0.33
CA ALA A 130 -7.56 -4.59 -1.65
C ALA A 130 -8.15 -5.91 -2.18
N GLN A 131 -8.27 -5.97 -3.49
CA GLN A 131 -8.57 -7.19 -4.22
C GLN A 131 -7.53 -7.36 -5.32
N LEU A 132 -6.84 -8.48 -5.35
CA LEU A 132 -5.68 -8.70 -6.21
C LEU A 132 -5.81 -10.05 -6.92
N TYR A 133 -5.94 -10.01 -8.24
CA TYR A 133 -6.01 -11.21 -9.06
C TYR A 133 -4.61 -11.67 -9.48
N ALA A 134 -4.36 -12.98 -9.38
CA ALA A 134 -3.09 -13.59 -9.77
C ALA A 134 -2.78 -13.42 -11.27
N ARG A 135 -3.81 -13.29 -12.12
CA ARG A 135 -3.63 -12.99 -13.57
C ARG A 135 -2.98 -11.63 -13.83
N ASP A 136 -3.16 -10.67 -12.92
CA ASP A 136 -2.65 -9.30 -13.08
C ASP A 136 -1.31 -9.14 -12.36
N ILE A 137 -1.05 -9.95 -11.32
CA ILE A 137 0.13 -9.84 -10.45
C ILE A 137 0.87 -11.18 -10.38
N PRO A 138 1.84 -11.42 -11.28
CA PRO A 138 2.52 -12.71 -11.36
C PRO A 138 3.36 -13.08 -10.12
N THR A 139 3.73 -12.10 -9.28
CA THR A 139 4.42 -12.36 -8.00
C THR A 139 3.47 -12.80 -6.89
N LEU A 140 2.15 -12.65 -7.08
CA LEU A 140 1.14 -13.09 -6.13
C LEU A 140 0.99 -14.62 -6.23
N ARG A 141 1.56 -15.34 -5.26
CA ARG A 141 1.53 -16.80 -5.20
C ARG A 141 0.62 -17.24 -4.05
N PRO A 142 -0.55 -17.82 -4.34
CA PRO A 142 -1.39 -18.41 -3.30
C PRO A 142 -0.61 -19.49 -2.54
N PRO A 143 -0.56 -19.43 -1.19
CA PRO A 143 0.06 -20.49 -0.43
C PRO A 143 -0.80 -21.76 -0.55
N GLY A 144 -0.21 -22.90 -0.90
CA GLY A 144 -0.75 -24.27 -0.76
C GLY A 144 -2.17 -24.62 -1.28
N GLN A 145 -2.94 -23.67 -1.82
CA GLN A 145 -4.34 -23.84 -2.21
C GLN A 145 -4.46 -23.97 -3.72
N ALA A 146 -4.63 -25.21 -4.19
CA ALA A 146 -4.85 -25.49 -5.60
C ALA A 146 -6.10 -24.77 -6.11
N GLY A 147 -5.91 -23.84 -7.06
CA GLY A 147 -7.01 -23.15 -7.76
C GLY A 147 -7.43 -21.79 -7.19
N ALA A 148 -6.82 -21.31 -6.10
CA ALA A 148 -6.99 -19.92 -5.69
C ALA A 148 -6.29 -19.00 -6.70
N ASP A 149 -6.98 -17.96 -7.15
CA ASP A 149 -6.47 -16.98 -8.13
C ASP A 149 -6.82 -15.53 -7.75
N LEU A 150 -7.37 -15.34 -6.55
CA LEU A 150 -7.80 -14.07 -6.01
C LEU A 150 -7.40 -13.96 -4.54
N LEU A 151 -6.65 -12.92 -4.19
CA LEU A 151 -6.43 -12.46 -2.82
C LEU A 151 -7.35 -11.29 -2.52
N GLN A 152 -8.05 -11.35 -1.41
CA GLN A 152 -8.79 -10.24 -0.83
C GLN A 152 -8.17 -9.89 0.52
N VAL A 153 -7.94 -8.61 0.73
CA VAL A 153 -7.41 -8.05 1.98
C VAL A 153 -8.48 -7.14 2.54
N LEU A 154 -8.86 -7.41 3.78
CA LEU A 154 -9.72 -6.57 4.59
C LEU A 154 -8.93 -6.14 5.82
N TRP A 155 -9.34 -5.03 6.43
CA TRP A 155 -8.72 -4.58 7.67
C TRP A 155 -9.69 -3.89 8.62
N CYS A 156 -9.32 -3.84 9.89
CA CYS A 156 -10.06 -3.12 10.89
C CYS A 156 -9.88 -1.61 10.65
N PRO A 157 -10.94 -0.79 10.69
CA PRO A 157 -10.80 0.65 10.49
C PRO A 157 -10.30 1.41 11.73
N PHE A 158 -9.64 0.73 12.67
CA PHE A 158 -9.14 1.28 13.93
C PHE A 158 -7.78 0.70 14.29
N ASP A 159 -7.03 1.42 15.11
CA ASP A 159 -5.83 0.91 15.77
C ASP A 159 -6.17 -0.04 16.92
N HIS A 160 -5.18 -0.85 17.32
CA HIS A 160 -5.32 -1.84 18.40
C HIS A 160 -4.21 -1.71 19.46
N PRO A 161 -4.12 -0.56 20.16
CA PRO A 161 -3.22 -0.41 21.28
C PRO A 161 -3.59 -1.36 22.44
N PRO A 162 -2.65 -1.68 23.34
CA PRO A 162 -1.24 -1.29 23.30
C PRO A 162 -0.38 -2.19 22.41
N GLU A 163 -0.94 -3.28 21.88
CA GLU A 163 -0.19 -4.31 21.14
C GLU A 163 0.31 -3.79 19.80
N LYS A 164 -0.55 -3.08 19.04
CA LYS A 164 -0.24 -2.55 17.71
C LYS A 164 -0.97 -1.24 17.45
N TYR A 165 -0.25 -0.20 17.10
CA TYR A 165 -0.82 1.09 16.68
C TYR A 165 -1.07 1.12 15.16
N MET A 166 -1.70 0.07 14.61
CA MET A 166 -2.04 -0.07 13.20
C MET A 166 -3.26 -0.98 13.01
N PRO A 167 -3.93 -0.93 11.85
CA PRO A 167 -5.13 -1.72 11.61
C PRO A 167 -4.80 -3.20 11.46
N ARG A 168 -5.60 -4.06 12.10
CA ARG A 168 -5.48 -5.52 11.96
C ARG A 168 -6.01 -5.97 10.61
N THR A 169 -5.31 -6.89 9.95
CA THR A 169 -5.68 -7.40 8.63
C THR A 169 -6.31 -8.80 8.65
N VAL A 170 -7.16 -9.08 7.65
CA VAL A 170 -7.69 -10.40 7.30
C VAL A 170 -7.37 -10.67 5.83
N LEU A 171 -6.77 -11.83 5.57
CA LEU A 171 -6.47 -12.30 4.22
C LEU A 171 -7.41 -13.43 3.83
N VAL A 172 -8.00 -13.32 2.65
CA VAL A 172 -8.88 -14.35 2.09
C VAL A 172 -8.39 -14.72 0.70
N TRP A 173 -7.97 -15.97 0.55
CA TRP A 173 -7.61 -16.56 -0.73
C TRP A 173 -8.80 -17.36 -1.24
N ARG A 174 -9.20 -17.13 -2.49
CA ARG A 174 -10.32 -17.86 -3.11
C ARG A 174 -10.12 -18.06 -4.60
N SER A 175 -10.91 -18.95 -5.17
CA SER A 175 -11.10 -19.05 -6.61
C SER A 175 -12.19 -18.09 -7.06
N ALA A 176 -11.85 -17.13 -7.91
CA ALA A 176 -12.81 -16.15 -8.42
C ALA A 176 -13.95 -16.81 -9.20
N ALA A 177 -13.65 -17.87 -9.96
CA ALA A 177 -14.63 -18.61 -10.74
C ALA A 177 -15.62 -19.41 -9.87
N ALA A 178 -15.31 -19.67 -8.61
CA ALA A 178 -16.20 -20.34 -7.67
C ALA A 178 -17.30 -19.41 -7.11
N VAL A 179 -17.09 -18.09 -7.18
CA VAL A 179 -18.09 -17.10 -6.72
C VAL A 179 -19.16 -16.93 -7.79
N THR A 180 -20.37 -17.41 -7.48
CA THR A 180 -21.51 -17.39 -8.41
C THR A 180 -22.57 -16.38 -7.98
N GLU A 181 -22.95 -16.39 -6.71
CA GLU A 181 -23.85 -15.40 -6.09
C GLU A 181 -23.03 -14.38 -5.31
N ILE A 182 -23.17 -13.09 -5.63
CA ILE A 182 -22.32 -12.02 -5.09
C ILE A 182 -23.08 -11.24 -4.01
N LEU A 183 -22.42 -10.95 -2.90
CA LEU A 183 -22.92 -10.07 -1.85
C LEU A 183 -22.99 -8.62 -2.36
N THR A 184 -24.20 -8.10 -2.58
CA THR A 184 -24.42 -6.76 -3.17
C THR A 184 -24.42 -5.62 -2.15
N SER A 185 -24.48 -5.93 -0.86
CA SER A 185 -24.56 -4.95 0.22
C SER A 185 -23.71 -5.43 1.40
N PRO A 186 -22.37 -5.33 1.28
CA PRO A 186 -21.48 -5.69 2.36
C PRO A 186 -21.77 -4.81 3.59
N PRO A 187 -21.67 -5.36 4.81
CA PRO A 187 -21.88 -4.58 6.02
C PRO A 187 -20.78 -3.51 6.14
N GLU A 188 -21.18 -2.34 6.61
CA GLU A 188 -20.29 -1.19 6.79
C GLU A 188 -20.16 -0.85 8.27
N PRO A 189 -18.94 -0.61 8.76
CA PRO A 189 -18.76 -0.11 10.12
C PRO A 189 -19.35 1.30 10.23
N PRO A 190 -20.05 1.63 11.34
CA PRO A 190 -20.69 2.93 11.49
C PRO A 190 -19.67 4.06 11.65
N LEU A 191 -18.55 3.77 12.31
CA LEU A 191 -17.45 4.70 12.57
C LEU A 191 -16.13 4.11 12.10
N VAL A 192 -15.21 4.97 11.69
CA VAL A 192 -13.89 4.62 11.14
C VAL A 192 -12.87 5.72 11.43
N VAL A 193 -11.59 5.37 11.47
CA VAL A 193 -10.50 6.36 11.33
C VAL A 193 -10.39 6.73 9.85
N GLU A 194 -10.45 8.04 9.53
CA GLU A 194 -10.42 8.54 8.13
C GLU A 194 -9.20 8.03 7.36
N GLU A 195 -8.04 8.00 8.02
CA GLU A 195 -6.75 7.54 7.47
C GLU A 195 -6.77 6.09 6.97
N TYR A 196 -7.72 5.27 7.42
CA TYR A 196 -7.88 3.86 7.04
C TYR A 196 -9.01 3.63 6.03
N VAL A 197 -9.63 4.69 5.51
CA VAL A 197 -10.65 4.60 4.46
C VAL A 197 -9.99 4.85 3.10
N PRO A 198 -9.74 3.80 2.29
CA PRO A 198 -9.11 3.98 1.00
C PRO A 198 -10.04 4.69 0.00
N GLU A 199 -9.48 5.58 -0.80
CA GLU A 199 -10.07 6.04 -2.06
C GLU A 199 -10.06 4.88 -3.08
N PRO A 200 -11.17 4.61 -3.79
CA PRO A 200 -11.22 3.57 -4.80
C PRO A 200 -10.20 3.83 -5.92
N CYS A 201 -9.33 2.86 -6.13
CA CYS A 201 -8.22 2.92 -7.07
C CYS A 201 -8.20 1.70 -7.99
N VAL A 202 -8.01 1.96 -9.29
CA VAL A 202 -7.50 0.94 -10.21
C VAL A 202 -5.98 0.82 -10.03
N VAL A 203 -5.43 -0.36 -10.27
CA VAL A 203 -3.98 -0.59 -10.19
C VAL A 203 -3.38 -0.81 -11.57
N ALA A 204 -2.09 -0.52 -11.71
CA ALA A 204 -1.31 -0.71 -12.94
C ALA A 204 -0.06 -1.55 -12.60
N PRO A 205 -0.19 -2.89 -12.47
CA PRO A 205 0.89 -3.73 -11.97
C PRO A 205 2.15 -3.68 -12.86
N GLU A 206 3.31 -3.50 -12.23
CA GLU A 206 4.62 -3.47 -12.90
C GLU A 206 5.63 -4.34 -12.14
N GLN A 207 6.27 -5.28 -12.83
CA GLN A 207 7.36 -6.07 -12.23
C GLN A 207 8.67 -5.29 -12.23
N VAL A 208 9.30 -5.21 -11.06
CA VAL A 208 10.62 -4.58 -10.86
C VAL A 208 11.56 -5.54 -10.14
N THR A 209 12.86 -5.31 -10.31
CA THR A 209 13.89 -6.00 -9.52
C THR A 209 14.26 -5.12 -8.32
N GLU A 210 14.29 -5.73 -7.15
CA GLU A 210 14.69 -5.11 -5.89
C GLU A 210 15.89 -5.81 -5.28
N TYR A 211 16.61 -5.06 -4.45
CA TYR A 211 17.71 -5.54 -3.62
C TYR A 211 17.46 -5.14 -2.15
N PRO A 212 17.95 -5.94 -1.19
CA PRO A 212 17.66 -5.74 0.24
C PRO A 212 18.11 -4.38 0.75
N SER A 213 17.46 -3.91 1.82
CA SER A 213 17.84 -2.67 2.49
C SER A 213 19.33 -2.69 2.88
N PRO A 214 20.04 -1.54 2.87
CA PRO A 214 21.43 -1.48 3.35
C PRO A 214 21.65 -2.17 4.71
N MET A 215 20.66 -2.11 5.60
CA MET A 215 20.70 -2.70 6.94
C MET A 215 20.53 -4.22 6.97
N GLU A 216 20.03 -4.84 5.90
CA GLU A 216 19.92 -6.30 5.74
C GLU A 216 21.17 -6.90 5.07
N LEU A 217 22.04 -6.06 4.49
CA LEU A 217 23.27 -6.50 3.86
C LEU A 217 24.31 -6.96 4.89
N SER A 218 25.19 -7.88 4.45
CA SER A 218 26.39 -8.23 5.21
C SER A 218 27.23 -6.99 5.49
N LYS A 219 27.92 -6.99 6.64
CA LYS A 219 28.77 -5.87 7.05
C LYS A 219 29.78 -5.47 5.97
N GLU A 220 30.44 -6.45 5.35
CA GLU A 220 31.42 -6.21 4.29
C GLU A 220 30.79 -5.55 3.06
N LEU A 221 29.62 -6.02 2.61
CA LEU A 221 28.96 -5.43 1.44
C LEU A 221 28.44 -4.02 1.74
N ARG A 222 27.91 -3.79 2.94
CA ARG A 222 27.48 -2.48 3.41
C ARG A 222 28.65 -1.48 3.45
N GLU A 223 29.80 -1.88 3.98
CA GLU A 223 31.01 -1.05 4.01
C GLU A 223 31.50 -0.72 2.58
N ARG A 224 31.42 -1.67 1.66
CA ARG A 224 31.77 -1.43 0.24
C ARG A 224 30.82 -0.48 -0.46
N ILE A 225 29.51 -0.61 -0.21
CA ILE A 225 28.48 0.30 -0.72
C ILE A 225 28.65 1.71 -0.13
N GLY A 226 29.00 1.82 1.15
CA GLY A 226 29.30 3.11 1.79
C GLY A 226 30.63 3.75 1.35
N ASN A 227 31.47 3.05 0.59
CA ASN A 227 32.75 3.57 0.12
C ASN A 227 32.62 4.24 -1.25
N TRP A 228 32.67 5.58 -1.26
CA TRP A 228 32.59 6.42 -2.47
C TRP A 228 33.59 6.03 -3.57
N SER A 229 34.82 5.64 -3.19
CA SER A 229 35.85 5.29 -4.17
C SER A 229 35.47 4.07 -5.03
N THR A 230 34.62 3.17 -4.52
CA THR A 230 34.11 2.03 -5.29
C THR A 230 33.22 2.51 -6.43
N TRP A 231 32.32 3.46 -6.16
CA TRP A 231 31.41 4.05 -7.15
C TRP A 231 32.16 4.84 -8.21
N GLN A 232 33.20 5.59 -7.81
CA GLN A 232 34.07 6.32 -8.75
C GLN A 232 34.85 5.37 -9.65
N ALA A 233 35.43 4.30 -9.08
CA ALA A 233 36.22 3.33 -9.85
C ALA A 233 35.37 2.56 -10.88
N ALA A 234 34.07 2.40 -10.60
CA ALA A 234 33.12 1.78 -11.52
C ALA A 234 32.59 2.73 -12.59
N ASP A 235 32.98 4.01 -12.58
CA ASP A 235 32.44 5.08 -13.46
C ASP A 235 30.90 5.07 -13.47
N ALA A 236 30.31 4.88 -12.29
CA ALA A 236 28.89 4.59 -12.12
C ALA A 236 27.95 5.80 -12.38
N GLY A 237 28.49 6.95 -12.79
CA GLY A 237 27.72 8.16 -13.07
C GLY A 237 26.96 8.73 -11.87
N VAL A 238 27.32 8.32 -10.64
CA VAL A 238 26.66 8.78 -9.41
C VAL A 238 27.01 10.23 -9.15
N ASP A 239 26.00 11.06 -8.87
CA ASP A 239 26.21 12.48 -8.56
C ASP A 239 27.09 12.63 -7.31
N SER A 240 28.08 13.51 -7.40
CA SER A 240 28.99 13.87 -6.30
C SER A 240 28.29 14.33 -5.01
N VAL A 241 27.02 14.74 -5.08
CA VAL A 241 26.20 15.04 -3.89
C VAL A 241 26.11 13.86 -2.93
N TYR A 242 26.18 12.61 -3.44
CA TYR A 242 26.15 11.39 -2.63
C TYR A 242 27.53 10.97 -2.09
N ALA A 243 28.62 11.67 -2.44
CA ALA A 243 29.96 11.31 -1.96
C ALA A 243 30.07 11.20 -0.41
N PRO A 244 29.39 12.03 0.40
CA PRO A 244 29.41 11.89 1.85
C PRO A 244 28.53 10.75 2.39
N TYR A 245 27.58 10.23 1.59
CA TYR A 245 26.60 9.20 1.97
C TYR A 245 26.23 8.27 0.80
N PRO A 246 27.19 7.49 0.25
CA PRO A 246 26.93 6.69 -0.95
C PRO A 246 25.90 5.57 -0.73
N ASP A 247 25.74 5.12 0.50
CA ASP A 247 24.74 4.15 0.93
C ASP A 247 23.31 4.69 0.80
N SER A 248 23.09 5.99 1.00
CA SER A 248 21.79 6.63 0.74
C SER A 248 21.43 6.60 -0.75
N PHE A 249 22.41 6.70 -1.66
CA PHE A 249 22.14 6.54 -3.09
C PHE A 249 21.62 5.13 -3.41
N TYR A 250 22.28 4.11 -2.86
CA TYR A 250 21.84 2.72 -2.99
C TYR A 250 20.43 2.53 -2.42
N GLY A 251 20.20 2.97 -1.17
CA GLY A 251 18.91 2.83 -0.48
C GLY A 251 17.76 3.49 -1.25
N SER A 252 17.92 4.75 -1.65
CA SER A 252 16.84 5.54 -2.25
C SER A 252 16.57 5.21 -3.73
N HIS A 253 17.58 4.77 -4.48
CA HIS A 253 17.44 4.63 -5.94
C HIS A 253 17.55 3.20 -6.47
N LEU A 254 18.22 2.31 -5.74
CA LEU A 254 18.66 1.01 -6.26
C LEU A 254 18.19 -0.20 -5.45
N SER A 255 17.73 0.01 -4.20
CA SER A 255 17.38 -1.07 -3.27
C SER A 255 15.91 -1.50 -3.37
N VAL A 256 15.04 -1.01 -2.48
CA VAL A 256 13.63 -1.38 -2.38
C VAL A 256 12.76 -0.31 -3.04
N ALA A 257 11.78 -0.72 -3.84
CA ALA A 257 10.86 0.21 -4.48
C ALA A 257 9.86 0.77 -3.43
N PRO A 258 9.57 2.08 -3.46
CA PRO A 258 8.53 2.69 -2.62
C PRO A 258 7.12 2.39 -3.13
N GLY A 259 6.14 2.61 -2.25
CA GLY A 259 4.73 2.52 -2.58
C GLY A 259 4.12 1.14 -2.38
N TRP A 260 2.89 1.01 -2.85
CA TRP A 260 2.13 -0.23 -2.79
C TRP A 260 2.75 -1.30 -3.68
N LYS A 261 3.07 -2.46 -3.09
CA LYS A 261 3.71 -3.56 -3.84
C LYS A 261 3.44 -4.94 -3.26
N VAL A 262 3.50 -5.95 -4.12
CA VAL A 262 3.40 -7.37 -3.79
C VAL A 262 4.76 -8.05 -3.95
N GLY A 263 5.20 -8.75 -2.90
CA GLY A 263 6.48 -9.46 -2.87
C GLY A 263 7.70 -8.56 -2.75
N GLY A 264 8.85 -9.07 -3.20
CA GLY A 264 10.13 -8.35 -3.18
C GLY A 264 10.84 -8.41 -1.83
N TRP A 265 11.48 -7.29 -1.48
CA TRP A 265 12.16 -7.08 -0.19
C TRP A 265 11.31 -6.22 0.75
N PRO A 266 11.29 -6.48 2.07
CA PRO A 266 10.68 -5.58 3.02
C PRO A 266 11.38 -4.20 3.02
N MET A 267 10.59 -3.15 3.22
CA MET A 267 11.10 -1.78 3.37
C MET A 267 11.20 -1.41 4.85
N TRP A 268 12.40 -1.23 5.35
CA TRP A 268 12.65 -0.87 6.75
C TRP A 268 12.79 0.64 6.91
N GLY A 269 12.24 1.20 7.99
CA GLY A 269 12.30 2.64 8.25
C GLY A 269 12.05 3.02 9.71
N TYR A 270 11.03 2.42 10.33
CA TYR A 270 10.66 2.65 11.72
C TYR A 270 11.48 1.81 12.70
N THR A 271 11.79 0.56 12.35
CA THR A 271 12.62 -0.33 13.18
C THR A 271 13.81 -0.87 12.39
N ASP A 272 14.79 -1.39 13.12
CA ASP A 272 15.86 -2.18 12.51
C ASP A 272 15.30 -3.45 11.84
N PRO A 273 15.93 -3.94 10.75
CA PRO A 273 15.52 -5.18 10.12
C PRO A 273 15.54 -6.37 11.06
N ALA A 274 14.44 -7.12 11.07
CA ALA A 274 14.32 -8.34 11.85
C ALA A 274 13.66 -9.44 10.99
N PRO A 275 14.18 -10.68 11.00
CA PRO A 275 13.50 -11.81 10.37
C PRO A 275 12.09 -11.95 10.91
N GLN A 276 11.13 -12.15 10.01
CA GLN A 276 9.75 -12.45 10.40
C GLN A 276 9.58 -13.96 10.44
N SER A 277 9.42 -14.54 11.63
CA SER A 277 9.19 -15.98 11.81
C SER A 277 7.71 -16.28 11.97
N CYS A 278 7.25 -17.36 11.33
CA CYS A 278 5.88 -17.82 11.48
C CYS A 278 5.63 -18.31 12.91
N PRO A 279 4.63 -17.77 13.64
CA PRO A 279 4.42 -18.16 15.03
C PRO A 279 3.94 -19.62 15.19
N ALA A 280 3.43 -20.24 14.12
CA ALA A 280 2.99 -21.63 14.13
C ALA A 280 4.12 -22.65 13.91
N CYS A 281 5.18 -22.32 13.17
CA CYS A 281 6.18 -23.30 12.71
C CYS A 281 7.61 -22.79 12.61
N ASP A 282 7.86 -21.53 13.00
CA ASP A 282 9.16 -20.85 13.01
C ASP A 282 9.85 -20.71 11.64
N THR A 283 9.17 -21.09 10.55
CA THR A 283 9.67 -20.86 9.18
C THR A 283 9.70 -19.37 8.89
N GLU A 284 10.79 -18.90 8.29
CA GLU A 284 10.91 -17.52 7.79
C GLU A 284 9.75 -17.20 6.83
N MET A 285 9.09 -16.07 7.06
CA MET A 285 7.91 -15.65 6.33
C MET A 285 8.27 -14.82 5.13
N ASP A 286 7.50 -14.97 4.06
CA ASP A 286 7.66 -14.18 2.85
C ASP A 286 6.87 -12.87 2.94
N PRO A 287 7.44 -11.73 2.52
CA PRO A 287 6.69 -10.49 2.39
C PRO A 287 5.63 -10.66 1.29
N LEU A 288 4.36 -10.46 1.64
CA LEU A 288 3.23 -10.57 0.73
C LEU A 288 2.87 -9.21 0.13
N LEU A 289 2.52 -8.25 0.99
CA LEU A 289 1.96 -6.96 0.58
C LEU A 289 2.57 -5.84 1.43
N THR A 290 3.03 -4.78 0.77
CA THR A 290 3.34 -3.49 1.42
C THR A 290 2.22 -2.50 1.10
N ILE A 291 1.63 -1.96 2.16
CA ILE A 291 0.59 -0.93 2.17
C ILE A 291 1.31 0.36 2.60
N ASP A 292 1.70 1.19 1.64
CA ASP A 292 2.46 2.40 1.93
C ASP A 292 1.54 3.63 1.97
N THR A 293 1.88 4.59 2.83
CA THR A 293 1.22 5.91 2.81
C THR A 293 1.56 6.64 1.51
N PHE A 294 2.80 6.51 1.01
CA PHE A 294 3.25 7.26 -0.16
C PHE A 294 3.81 6.36 -1.25
N GLU A 295 3.42 6.62 -2.50
CA GLU A 295 3.99 5.98 -3.69
C GLU A 295 5.44 6.44 -3.96
N TRP A 296 5.77 7.66 -3.55
CA TRP A 296 7.13 8.24 -3.59
C TRP A 296 7.23 9.50 -2.71
N ASP A 297 8.46 9.93 -2.47
CA ASP A 297 8.83 11.17 -1.79
C ASP A 297 9.99 11.89 -2.54
N SER A 298 10.58 12.90 -1.90
CA SER A 298 11.67 13.69 -2.48
C SER A 298 13.00 12.92 -2.63
N SER A 299 13.21 11.86 -1.85
CA SER A 299 14.45 11.07 -1.84
C SER A 299 14.48 9.99 -2.93
N ASN A 300 13.33 9.48 -3.36
CA ASN A 300 13.22 8.30 -4.22
C ASN A 300 12.59 8.62 -5.60
N ARG A 301 12.79 9.86 -6.10
CA ARG A 301 12.20 10.36 -7.36
C ARG A 301 12.52 9.51 -8.60
N SER A 302 13.60 8.73 -8.60
CA SER A 302 13.92 7.79 -9.69
C SER A 302 12.93 6.64 -9.83
N TRP A 303 12.06 6.44 -8.83
CA TRP A 303 10.97 5.46 -8.86
C TRP A 303 9.66 6.03 -9.40
N ILE A 304 9.59 7.32 -9.73
CA ILE A 304 8.35 7.92 -10.26
C ILE A 304 8.15 7.43 -11.70
N PRO A 305 7.00 6.79 -12.02
CA PRO A 305 6.69 6.35 -13.36
C PRO A 305 6.74 7.51 -14.37
N TYR A 306 7.12 7.22 -15.62
CA TYR A 306 7.22 8.25 -16.67
C TYR A 306 5.93 9.08 -16.81
N GLU A 307 4.78 8.42 -16.66
CA GLU A 307 3.47 9.02 -16.78
C GLU A 307 3.16 10.05 -15.68
N ASP A 308 3.83 9.97 -14.52
CA ASP A 308 3.56 10.84 -13.38
C ASP A 308 4.68 11.87 -13.13
N GLN A 309 5.81 11.81 -13.84
CA GLN A 309 6.97 12.69 -13.62
C GLN A 309 6.67 14.18 -13.81
N ALA A 310 5.88 14.52 -14.85
CA ALA A 310 5.50 15.90 -15.12
C ALA A 310 4.65 16.47 -13.97
N ALA A 311 3.69 15.67 -13.51
CA ALA A 311 2.80 16.05 -12.42
C ALA A 311 3.54 16.10 -11.07
N ALA A 312 4.43 15.14 -10.80
CA ALA A 312 5.26 15.10 -9.59
C ALA A 312 6.32 16.22 -9.50
N SER A 313 6.53 16.96 -10.59
CA SER A 313 7.39 18.14 -10.63
C SER A 313 6.60 19.45 -10.67
N SER A 314 5.26 19.37 -10.74
CA SER A 314 4.38 20.52 -10.82
C SER A 314 4.19 21.18 -9.44
N PRO A 315 4.19 22.52 -9.36
CA PRO A 315 3.83 23.23 -8.12
C PRO A 315 2.32 23.27 -7.87
N ASP A 316 1.50 22.83 -8.83
CA ASP A 316 0.04 22.82 -8.73
C ASP A 316 -0.42 21.78 -7.70
N SER A 317 -1.14 22.25 -6.67
CA SER A 317 -1.59 21.44 -5.54
C SER A 317 -2.51 20.29 -5.95
N ARG A 318 -3.17 20.37 -7.11
CA ARG A 318 -4.03 19.30 -7.63
C ARG A 318 -3.26 18.01 -7.92
N TYR A 319 -1.94 18.09 -8.12
CA TYR A 319 -1.09 16.92 -8.34
C TYR A 319 -0.48 16.35 -7.06
N ARG A 320 -0.71 16.96 -5.89
CA ARG A 320 -0.26 16.39 -4.60
C ARG A 320 -0.92 15.04 -4.32
N ASP A 321 -2.12 14.81 -4.81
CA ASP A 321 -2.85 13.56 -4.58
C ASP A 321 -2.22 12.36 -5.31
N LEU A 322 -1.31 12.59 -6.26
CA LEU A 322 -0.68 11.50 -7.02
C LEU A 322 0.31 10.68 -6.20
N ARG A 323 0.92 11.26 -5.16
CA ARG A 323 1.83 10.51 -4.27
C ARG A 323 1.09 9.71 -3.20
N GLN A 324 -0.20 9.99 -2.96
CA GLN A 324 -1.06 9.28 -2.00
C GLN A 324 -2.45 9.06 -2.63
N PRO A 325 -2.52 8.31 -3.74
CA PRO A 325 -3.74 8.17 -4.52
C PRO A 325 -4.84 7.43 -3.74
N THR A 326 -4.44 6.51 -2.86
CA THR A 326 -5.34 5.70 -2.02
C THR A 326 -5.90 6.47 -0.83
N ALA A 327 -5.40 7.66 -0.51
CA ALA A 327 -5.68 8.41 0.72
C ALA A 327 -5.36 7.67 2.04
N VAL A 328 -4.89 6.42 1.97
CA VAL A 328 -4.48 5.65 3.14
C VAL A 328 -3.28 6.32 3.80
N GLN A 329 -3.32 6.46 5.11
CA GLN A 329 -2.20 6.91 5.93
C GLN A 329 -1.98 5.92 7.08
N ILE A 330 -0.73 5.50 7.26
CA ILE A 330 -0.33 4.59 8.32
C ILE A 330 0.53 5.38 9.31
N GLY A 331 -0.01 5.65 10.50
CA GLY A 331 0.67 6.48 11.50
C GLY A 331 1.17 7.80 10.91
N SER A 332 2.40 8.21 11.23
CA SER A 332 2.98 9.48 10.74
C SER A 332 3.55 9.41 9.31
N GLY A 333 2.96 8.60 8.42
CA GLY A 333 3.46 8.38 7.06
C GLY A 333 4.33 7.14 6.90
N TYR A 334 4.14 6.16 7.78
CA TYR A 334 4.75 4.83 7.73
C TYR A 334 4.07 3.94 6.68
N LYS A 335 4.43 2.67 6.68
CA LYS A 335 3.79 1.62 5.89
C LYS A 335 3.43 0.44 6.77
N GLN A 336 2.42 -0.33 6.35
CA GLN A 336 2.12 -1.62 6.94
C GLN A 336 2.55 -2.72 5.97
N GLN A 337 3.27 -3.70 6.50
CA GLN A 337 3.75 -4.85 5.74
C GLN A 337 3.08 -6.11 6.25
N ILE A 338 2.60 -6.93 5.32
CA ILE A 338 1.96 -8.22 5.60
C ILE A 338 2.90 -9.32 5.14
N TYR A 339 3.11 -10.31 5.99
CA TYR A 339 3.96 -11.47 5.73
C TYR A 339 3.15 -12.76 5.84
N ILE A 340 3.46 -13.74 5.00
CA ILE A 340 2.80 -15.04 5.00
C ILE A 340 3.79 -16.18 5.17
N CYS A 341 3.34 -17.27 5.80
CA CYS A 341 4.17 -18.46 5.92
C CYS A 341 4.18 -19.23 4.59
N PRO A 342 5.36 -19.54 4.01
CA PRO A 342 5.42 -20.34 2.80
C PRO A 342 5.15 -21.84 3.05
N ALA A 343 5.24 -22.29 4.31
CA ALA A 343 5.12 -23.72 4.64
C ALA A 343 3.68 -24.25 4.55
N ALA A 344 2.68 -23.44 4.93
CA ALA A 344 1.29 -23.86 4.94
C ALA A 344 0.32 -22.66 4.87
N PRO A 345 -0.75 -22.72 4.06
CA PRO A 345 -1.72 -21.63 3.91
C PRO A 345 -2.56 -21.34 5.15
N GLU A 346 -2.78 -22.35 5.99
CA GLU A 346 -3.54 -22.22 7.23
C GLU A 346 -2.76 -21.53 8.35
N HIS A 347 -1.45 -21.34 8.16
CA HIS A 347 -0.64 -20.61 9.13
C HIS A 347 -1.03 -19.12 9.14
N PRO A 348 -0.99 -18.48 10.33
CA PRO A 348 -1.35 -17.08 10.44
C PRO A 348 -0.36 -16.21 9.65
N HIS A 349 -0.89 -15.16 9.02
CA HIS A 349 -0.06 -14.06 8.56
C HIS A 349 0.40 -13.21 9.74
N THR A 350 1.49 -12.48 9.54
CA THR A 350 1.95 -11.46 10.48
C THR A 350 1.97 -10.12 9.77
N GLU A 351 2.02 -9.06 10.56
CA GLU A 351 1.93 -7.69 10.07
C GLU A 351 2.84 -6.81 10.93
N LEU A 352 3.49 -5.84 10.27
CA LEU A 352 4.48 -4.96 10.87
C LEU A 352 4.35 -3.54 10.32
N MET A 353 4.39 -2.53 11.20
CA MET A 353 4.53 -1.13 10.79
C MET A 353 6.00 -0.79 10.55
N GLN A 354 6.32 -0.10 9.46
CA GLN A 354 7.68 0.28 9.07
C GLN A 354 7.81 1.69 8.50
#